data_AF-A0A0F9E943-F1
#
_entry.id   AF-A0A0F9E943-F1
#
_cell.length_a   1.000
_cell.length_b   1.000
_cell.length_c   1.000
_cell.angle_alpha   90.00
_cell.angle_beta   90.00
_cell.angle_gamma   90.00
#
_symmetry.space_group_name_H-M   'P 1'
#
loop_
_entity.id
_entity.type
_entity.pdbx_description
1 polymer ?
#
loop_
_entity_poly.entity_id
_entity_poly.type
_entity_poly.pdbx_seq_one_letter_code
_entity_poly.pdbx_strand_id
1 'polypeptide(L)'
;IMNTLTFEELRNDTSLKFTDISTEASRRYRYPREEYIVIEAPVALNVSKAGGHRILDGQGVSYYVPRGWIGLSWVAKDGAPHFVK
;
A
#
# COMPACT_ATOMS: atom_id res chain seq x y z
N ILE A 1 -14.89 4.03 18.20
CA ILE A 1 -14.07 4.63 17.13
C ILE A 1 -12.90 3.69 16.93
N MET A 2 -12.80 2.99 15.80
CA MET A 2 -11.63 2.15 15.54
C MET A 2 -10.45 3.09 15.27
N ASN A 3 -9.33 2.89 15.97
CA ASN A 3 -8.14 3.69 15.77
C ASN A 3 -7.47 3.25 14.47
N THR A 4 -7.24 4.18 13.55
CA THR A 4 -6.53 3.90 12.30
C THR A 4 -5.03 3.99 12.56
N LEU A 5 -4.29 2.96 12.18
CA LEU A 5 -2.84 2.90 12.30
C LEU A 5 -2.17 3.95 11.41
N THR A 6 -1.13 4.64 11.89
CA THR A 6 -0.33 5.59 11.10
C THR A 6 1.04 5.03 10.70
N PHE A 7 1.73 5.67 9.75
CA PHE A 7 3.05 5.22 9.32
C PHE A 7 4.07 5.21 10.48
N GLU A 8 3.99 6.18 11.38
CA GLU A 8 4.83 6.29 12.58
C GLU A 8 4.64 5.12 13.55
N GLU A 9 3.49 4.46 13.52
CA GLU A 9 3.17 3.31 14.36
C GLU A 9 3.62 1.98 13.76
N LEU A 10 4.22 1.98 12.55
CA LEU A 10 4.77 0.79 11.91
C LEU A 10 5.86 0.14 12.78
N ARG A 11 5.63 -1.13 13.16
CA ARG A 11 6.61 -1.97 13.85
C ARG A 11 7.21 -2.97 12.87
N ASN A 12 8.43 -2.71 12.42
CA ASN A 12 9.12 -3.55 11.43
C ASN A 12 10.40 -4.16 12.04
N ASP A 13 10.39 -5.48 12.24
CA ASP A 13 11.52 -6.26 12.75
C ASP A 13 12.38 -6.87 11.62
N THR A 14 12.32 -6.28 10.43
CA THR A 14 13.10 -6.71 9.25
C THR A 14 14.03 -5.60 8.78
N SER A 15 14.96 -5.93 7.89
CA SER A 15 15.82 -4.93 7.23
C SER A 15 15.14 -4.16 6.10
N LEU A 16 13.87 -4.44 5.80
CA LEU A 16 13.13 -3.79 4.72
C LEU A 16 12.90 -2.31 5.04
N LYS A 17 12.94 -1.48 3.99
CA LYS A 17 12.60 -0.06 4.07
C LYS A 17 11.19 0.14 3.53
N PHE A 18 10.37 0.84 4.31
CA PHE A 18 9.01 1.20 3.92
C PHE A 18 8.95 2.69 3.61
N THR A 19 8.15 3.02 2.60
CA THR A 19 7.76 4.37 2.23
C THR A 19 6.38 4.66 2.83
N ASP A 20 6.21 5.87 3.37
CA ASP A 20 4.89 6.36 3.79
C ASP A 20 4.03 6.61 2.56
N ILE A 21 2.91 5.89 2.47
CA ILE A 21 1.91 6.06 1.42
C ILE A 21 0.53 6.40 1.99
N SER A 22 0.49 6.89 3.24
CA SER A 22 -0.74 7.25 3.95
C SER A 22 -1.54 8.39 3.31
N THR A 23 -1.00 9.05 2.29
CA THR A 23 -1.74 9.99 1.45
C THR A 23 -2.72 9.30 0.51
N GLU A 24 -2.61 7.99 0.30
CA GLU A 24 -3.53 7.21 -0.53
C GLU A 24 -4.83 6.91 0.22
N ALA A 25 -5.97 7.17 -0.42
CA ALA A 25 -7.28 6.71 0.01
C ALA A 25 -7.46 5.23 -0.32
N SER A 26 -7.01 4.80 -1.51
CA SER A 26 -7.03 3.40 -1.92
C SER A 26 -5.96 3.10 -2.96
N ARG A 27 -5.54 1.83 -3.02
CA ARG A 27 -4.58 1.31 -4.00
C ARG A 27 -5.14 0.06 -4.66
N ARG A 28 -5.04 0.00 -5.99
CA ARG A 28 -5.60 -1.08 -6.81
C ARG A 28 -4.55 -1.68 -7.74
N TYR A 29 -4.45 -3.00 -7.67
CA TYR A 29 -3.65 -3.83 -8.57
C TYR A 29 -4.58 -4.54 -9.53
N ARG A 30 -4.30 -4.46 -10.83
CA ARG A 30 -5.04 -5.17 -11.89
C ARG A 30 -4.23 -6.34 -12.40
N TYR A 31 -4.77 -7.55 -12.34
CA TYR A 31 -4.19 -8.75 -12.95
C TYR A 31 -4.79 -9.03 -14.33
N PRO A 32 -4.19 -9.93 -15.13
CA PRO A 32 -4.83 -10.41 -16.35
C PRO A 32 -6.25 -10.92 -16.05
N ARG A 33 -7.20 -10.70 -16.97
CA ARG A 33 -8.63 -11.07 -16.83
C ARG A 33 -9.45 -10.18 -15.88
N GLU A 34 -9.04 -8.94 -15.66
CA GLU A 34 -9.80 -7.96 -14.87
C GLU A 34 -10.02 -8.36 -13.40
N GLU A 35 -9.13 -9.20 -12.86
CA GLU A 35 -9.07 -9.45 -11.42
C GLU A 35 -8.37 -8.28 -10.72
N TYR A 36 -8.88 -7.90 -9.55
CA TYR A 36 -8.36 -6.77 -8.80
C TYR A 36 -8.09 -7.11 -7.34
N ILE A 37 -6.97 -6.60 -6.84
CA ILE A 37 -6.73 -6.46 -5.40
C ILE A 37 -6.88 -4.98 -5.09
N VAL A 38 -7.77 -4.66 -4.15
CA VAL A 38 -7.99 -3.30 -3.64
C VAL A 38 -7.58 -3.27 -2.17
N ILE A 39 -6.79 -2.28 -1.81
CA ILE A 39 -6.34 -2.03 -0.44
C ILE A 39 -6.79 -0.63 -0.07
N GLU A 40 -7.62 -0.53 0.97
CA GLU A 40 -8.17 0.74 1.47
C GLU A 40 -7.24 1.34 2.51
N ALA A 41 -7.11 2.67 2.49
CA ALA A 41 -6.26 3.44 3.39
C ALA A 41 -4.87 2.80 3.66
N PRO A 42 -4.08 2.49 2.61
CA PRO A 42 -2.75 1.93 2.81
C PRO A 42 -1.85 2.98 3.49
N VAL A 43 -0.95 2.54 4.36
CA VAL A 43 -0.10 3.44 5.17
C VAL A 43 1.38 3.26 4.90
N ALA A 44 1.83 2.03 4.67
CA ALA A 44 3.25 1.75 4.43
C ALA A 44 3.42 0.84 3.22
N LEU A 45 4.41 1.14 2.37
CA LEU A 45 4.76 0.35 1.20
C LEU A 45 6.23 -0.07 1.23
N ASN A 46 6.51 -1.36 1.03
CA ASN A 46 7.82 -1.83 0.60
C ASN A 46 7.70 -2.50 -0.77
N VAL A 47 8.61 -2.17 -1.68
CA VAL A 47 8.72 -2.84 -2.99
C VAL A 47 9.96 -3.73 -2.96
N SER A 48 9.76 -5.02 -3.21
CA SER A 48 10.86 -5.99 -3.28
C SER A 48 11.65 -5.87 -4.58
N LYS A 49 12.89 -6.36 -4.60
CA LYS A 49 13.73 -6.38 -5.82
C LYS A 49 13.08 -7.11 -7.01
N ALA A 50 12.19 -8.06 -6.74
CA ALA A 50 11.46 -8.84 -7.75
C ALA A 50 10.14 -8.18 -8.20
N GLY A 51 9.81 -6.98 -7.70
CA GLY A 51 8.61 -6.23 -8.06
C GLY A 51 7.34 -6.60 -7.30
N GLY A 52 7.41 -7.46 -6.28
CA GLY A 52 6.31 -7.69 -5.34
C GLY A 52 6.18 -6.57 -4.31
N HIS A 53 4.96 -6.20 -3.92
CA HIS A 53 4.69 -5.13 -2.96
C HIS A 53 4.25 -5.72 -1.61
N ARG A 54 4.74 -5.13 -0.51
CA ARG A 54 4.21 -5.34 0.84
C ARG A 54 3.53 -4.05 1.27
N ILE A 55 2.29 -4.16 1.72
CA ILE A 55 1.47 -3.01 2.11
C ILE A 55 0.93 -3.27 3.50
N LEU A 56 1.08 -2.31 4.41
CA LEU A 56 0.31 -2.25 5.64
C LEU A 56 -0.85 -1.27 5.42
N ASP A 57 -2.05 -1.64 5.84
CA ASP A 57 -3.19 -0.72 5.83
C ASP A 57 -3.45 -0.06 7.18
N GLY A 58 -4.35 0.92 7.18
CA GLY A 58 -4.75 1.64 8.38
C GLY A 58 -5.53 0.79 9.40
N GLN A 59 -5.92 -0.45 9.07
CA GLN A 59 -6.52 -1.39 10.02
C GLN A 59 -5.49 -2.37 10.61
N GLY A 60 -4.22 -2.24 10.22
CA GLY A 60 -3.15 -3.14 10.65
C GLY A 60 -3.03 -4.44 9.84
N VAL A 61 -3.76 -4.57 8.73
CA VAL A 61 -3.68 -5.73 7.84
C VAL A 61 -2.44 -5.62 6.96
N SER A 62 -1.63 -6.67 6.97
CA SER A 62 -0.43 -6.79 6.12
C SER A 62 -0.72 -7.58 4.85
N TYR A 63 -0.54 -6.96 3.70
CA TYR A 63 -0.72 -7.55 2.38
C TYR A 63 0.64 -7.86 1.75
N TYR A 64 0.73 -9.01 1.08
CA TYR A 64 1.77 -9.27 0.08
C TYR A 64 1.12 -9.41 -1.29
N VAL A 65 1.40 -8.46 -2.17
CA VAL A 65 0.92 -8.45 -3.55
C VAL A 65 2.06 -8.91 -4.46
N PRO A 66 2.02 -10.13 -5.00
CA PRO A 66 3.08 -10.65 -5.85
C PRO A 66 3.12 -9.92 -7.20
N ARG A 67 4.24 -10.06 -7.93
CA ARG A 67 4.34 -9.61 -9.32
C ARG A 67 3.25 -10.27 -10.21
N GLY A 68 3.03 -9.70 -11.39
CA GLY A 68 2.09 -10.25 -12.40
C GLY A 68 0.86 -9.40 -12.63
N TRP A 69 0.67 -8.34 -11.84
CA TRP A 69 -0.28 -7.28 -12.17
C TRP A 69 0.18 -6.55 -13.44
N ILE A 70 -0.79 -6.15 -14.26
CA ILE A 70 -0.63 -5.43 -15.54
C ILE A 70 -1.02 -3.95 -15.41
N GLY A 71 -1.48 -3.54 -14.23
CA GLY A 71 -1.78 -2.15 -13.91
C GLY A 71 -1.73 -1.91 -12.41
N LEU A 72 -1.23 -0.74 -12.05
CA LEU A 72 -1.25 -0.22 -10.69
C LEU A 72 -1.87 1.17 -10.77
N SER A 73 -2.82 1.45 -9.89
CA SER A 73 -3.49 2.74 -9.76
C SER A 73 -3.80 2.99 -8.29
N TRP A 74 -3.90 4.25 -7.90
CA TRP A 74 -4.29 4.66 -6.56
C TRP A 74 -5.07 5.96 -6.62
N VAL A 75 -5.83 6.23 -5.56
CA VAL A 75 -6.54 7.49 -5.35
C VAL A 75 -5.87 8.15 -4.16
N ALA A 76 -5.41 9.40 -4.32
CA ALA A 76 -4.94 10.20 -3.19
C ALA A 76 -6.14 10.77 -2.42
N LYS A 77 -5.97 10.96 -1.12
CA LYS A 77 -6.92 11.69 -0.27
C LYS A 77 -7.02 13.15 -0.75
N ASP A 78 -8.17 13.77 -0.50
CA ASP A 78 -8.41 15.16 -0.88
C ASP A 78 -7.36 16.10 -0.29
N GLY A 79 -6.76 16.92 -1.15
CA GLY A 79 -5.69 17.86 -0.78
C GLY A 79 -4.32 17.22 -0.53
N ALA A 80 -4.19 15.90 -0.60
CA ALA A 80 -2.92 15.20 -0.42
C ALA A 80 -2.14 15.08 -1.75
N PRO A 81 -0.79 14.95 -1.70
CA PRO A 81 0.00 14.70 -2.89
C PRO A 81 -0.40 13.41 -3.64
N HIS A 82 -0.49 13.51 -4.96
CA HIS A 82 -0.79 12.35 -5.81
C HIS A 82 0.36 11.35 -5.93
N PHE A 83 1.61 11.77 -5.69
CA PHE A 83 2.79 10.92 -5.80
C PHE A 83 3.70 11.17 -4.59
N VAL A 84 4.12 10.09 -3.93
CA VAL A 84 5.06 10.08 -2.80
C VAL A 84 6.29 9.25 -3.14
N LYS A 85 7.41 9.47 -2.44
CA LYS A 85 8.75 9.00 -2.83
C LYS A 85 9.31 7.93 -1.90
#